data_AF-A0A975T285-F1
#
_entry.id   AF-A0A975T285-F1
#
_cell.length_a   1.000
_cell.length_b   1.000
_cell.length_c   1.000
_cell.angle_alpha   90.00
_cell.angle_beta   90.00
_cell.angle_gamma   90.00
#
_symmetry.space_group_name_H-M   'P 1'
#
loop_
_entity.id
_entity.type
_entity.pdbx_description
1 polymer ?
#
loop_
_entity_poly.entity_id
_entity_poly.type
_entity_poly.pdbx_seq_one_letter_code
_entity_poly.pdbx_strand_id
1 'polypeptide(L)'
;MPVEREVQASFAERSQWTHSRWDSRLLARVTGRHSGTTDENIQWAACKWGISDNVLRAVAVRASNWYQYEVYPNGTCVLTFGCADLLRTPDRASRLYCAEISRAGHDYERDFGAGRCPKTFSVVGVMSWQDPSWDRSPRLQNGTFPFNRDSTAFALDYFSSYLRACDEGWVHWLKKTGDGTYGRGDLWGCVGSWYAGAWHTKPARAYVADVRHDLRHQTWLDPAWGEFRPPCTSRSGCPHGL
;
A
#
# COMPACT_ATOMS: atom_id res chain seq x y z
N MET A 1 4.12 1.70 -16.75
CA MET A 1 4.71 2.74 -15.88
C MET A 1 3.75 3.93 -15.83
N PRO A 2 3.51 4.56 -14.67
CA PRO A 2 2.64 5.73 -14.56
C PRO A 2 3.19 6.95 -15.31
N VAL A 3 2.29 7.81 -15.78
CA VAL A 3 2.66 9.12 -16.31
C VAL A 3 2.84 10.09 -15.13
N GLU A 4 4.05 10.62 -14.96
CA GLU A 4 4.42 11.43 -13.80
C GLU A 4 3.50 12.64 -13.55
N ARG A 5 3.10 13.36 -14.62
CA ARG A 5 2.19 14.50 -14.50
C ARG A 5 0.83 14.12 -13.91
N GLU A 6 0.35 12.91 -14.19
CA GLU A 6 -0.94 12.41 -13.70
C GLU A 6 -0.83 12.03 -12.22
N VAL A 7 0.29 11.41 -11.83
CA VAL A 7 0.62 11.15 -10.43
C VAL A 7 0.63 12.46 -9.63
N GLN A 8 1.36 13.46 -10.11
CA GLN A 8 1.49 14.74 -9.40
C GLN A 8 0.17 15.51 -9.36
N ALA A 9 -0.63 15.47 -10.44
CA ALA A 9 -1.97 16.05 -10.45
C ALA A 9 -2.87 15.37 -9.41
N SER A 10 -2.82 14.04 -9.30
CA SER A 10 -3.60 13.29 -8.32
C SER A 10 -3.20 13.60 -6.87
N PHE A 11 -1.90 13.77 -6.59
CA PHE A 11 -1.45 14.21 -5.27
C PHE A 11 -1.84 15.65 -4.95
N ALA A 12 -1.88 16.55 -5.94
CA ALA A 12 -2.27 17.95 -5.74
C ALA A 12 -3.75 18.11 -5.33
N GLU A 13 -4.60 17.15 -5.65
CA GLU A 13 -6.02 17.12 -5.22
C GLU A 13 -6.20 16.69 -3.75
N ARG A 14 -5.14 16.23 -3.07
CA ARG A 14 -5.19 15.83 -1.66
C ARG A 14 -5.35 17.06 -0.76
N SER A 15 -5.99 16.86 0.39
CA SER A 15 -5.95 17.84 1.47
C SER A 15 -4.53 18.00 1.99
N GLN A 16 -4.00 19.24 1.96
CA GLN A 16 -2.62 19.58 2.33
C GLN A 16 -2.43 19.79 3.84
N TRP A 17 -3.47 19.55 4.65
CA TRP A 17 -3.58 20.12 6.00
C TRP A 17 -2.72 19.45 7.08
N THR A 18 -2.10 18.29 6.85
CA THR A 18 -1.44 17.53 7.95
C THR A 18 0.01 17.08 7.71
N HIS A 19 0.61 17.24 6.53
CA HIS A 19 1.94 16.65 6.23
C HIS A 19 2.89 17.59 5.45
N SER A 20 2.99 18.85 5.87
CA SER A 20 3.60 19.92 5.05
C SER A 20 4.99 19.62 4.47
N ARG A 21 5.88 18.87 5.15
CA ARG A 21 7.21 18.51 4.60
C ARG A 21 7.21 17.22 3.78
N TRP A 22 6.43 16.22 4.16
CA TRP A 22 6.32 14.96 3.41
C TRP A 22 5.63 15.22 2.07
N ASP A 23 4.48 15.89 2.08
CA ASP A 23 3.71 16.21 0.89
C ASP A 23 4.49 17.13 -0.06
N SER A 24 5.12 18.19 0.46
CA SER A 24 5.82 19.16 -0.39
C SER A 24 7.18 18.70 -0.91
N ARG A 25 7.85 17.71 -0.28
CA ARG A 25 9.23 17.34 -0.64
C ARG A 25 9.39 15.92 -1.14
N LEU A 26 8.73 14.93 -0.52
CA LEU A 26 8.94 13.53 -0.89
C LEU A 26 7.84 13.03 -1.83
N LEU A 27 6.56 13.38 -1.61
CA LEU A 27 5.52 13.00 -2.56
C LEU A 27 5.75 13.58 -3.96
N ALA A 28 6.32 14.79 -4.05
CA ALA A 28 6.76 15.40 -5.31
C ALA A 28 7.81 14.56 -6.07
N ARG A 29 8.54 13.68 -5.36
CA ARG A 29 9.53 12.76 -5.95
C ARG A 29 8.98 11.36 -6.19
N VAL A 30 7.76 11.04 -5.74
CA VAL A 30 7.12 9.77 -6.03
C VAL A 30 6.58 9.81 -7.46
N THR A 31 7.06 8.90 -8.30
CA THR A 31 6.75 8.88 -9.73
C THR A 31 6.43 7.47 -10.25
N GLY A 32 6.96 6.41 -9.61
CA GLY A 32 6.85 5.05 -10.11
C GLY A 32 7.55 4.82 -11.45
N ARG A 33 8.52 5.66 -11.82
CA ARG A 33 9.24 5.61 -13.11
C ARG A 33 10.34 4.56 -13.13
N HIS A 34 9.91 3.32 -12.95
CA HIS A 34 10.74 2.14 -13.15
C HIS A 34 9.87 1.01 -13.70
N SER A 35 10.49 0.13 -14.48
CA SER A 35 9.89 -1.07 -15.01
C SER A 35 10.88 -2.20 -14.86
N GLY A 36 10.37 -3.36 -14.50
CA GLY A 36 11.15 -4.57 -14.28
C GLY A 36 10.33 -5.57 -13.51
N THR A 37 10.97 -6.67 -13.13
CA THR A 37 10.44 -7.64 -12.18
C THR A 37 10.12 -6.99 -10.83
N THR A 38 9.33 -7.67 -10.00
CA THR A 38 9.06 -7.21 -8.63
C THR A 38 10.35 -6.93 -7.85
N ASP A 39 11.36 -7.79 -7.99
CA ASP A 39 12.63 -7.61 -7.28
C ASP A 39 13.42 -6.39 -7.78
N GLU A 40 13.50 -6.18 -9.10
CA GLU A 40 14.16 -4.99 -9.65
C GLU A 40 13.46 -3.69 -9.21
N ASN A 41 12.12 -3.69 -9.15
CA ASN A 41 11.37 -2.56 -8.61
C ASN A 41 11.64 -2.33 -7.11
N ILE A 42 11.83 -3.40 -6.33
CA ILE A 42 12.22 -3.32 -4.91
C ILE A 42 13.60 -2.68 -4.78
N GLN A 43 14.59 -3.17 -5.53
CA GLN A 43 15.95 -2.64 -5.49
C GLN A 43 16.00 -1.16 -5.92
N TRP A 44 15.24 -0.79 -6.96
CA TRP A 44 15.14 0.59 -7.42
C TRP A 44 14.54 1.51 -6.34
N ALA A 45 13.42 1.12 -5.72
CA ALA A 45 12.79 1.92 -4.67
C ALA A 45 13.67 2.03 -3.42
N ALA A 46 14.31 0.94 -3.03
CA ALA A 46 15.29 0.88 -1.94
C ALA A 46 16.43 1.88 -2.17
N CYS A 47 17.04 1.86 -3.36
CA CYS A 47 18.10 2.78 -3.74
C CYS A 47 17.62 4.24 -3.70
N LYS A 48 16.46 4.53 -4.31
CA LYS A 48 15.90 5.88 -4.39
C LYS A 48 15.66 6.54 -3.04
N TRP A 49 15.21 5.75 -2.06
CA TRP A 49 14.82 6.24 -0.74
C TRP A 49 15.83 5.93 0.36
N GLY A 50 16.90 5.20 0.06
CA GLY A 50 17.92 4.78 1.04
C GLY A 50 17.36 3.87 2.13
N ILE A 51 16.46 2.97 1.74
CA ILE A 51 15.92 1.91 2.60
C ILE A 51 16.58 0.60 2.19
N SER A 52 16.81 -0.32 3.12
CA SER A 52 17.31 -1.66 2.76
C SER A 52 16.29 -2.36 1.86
N ASP A 53 16.77 -2.85 0.71
CA ASP A 53 16.01 -3.70 -0.20
C ASP A 53 15.46 -4.94 0.51
N ASN A 54 16.24 -5.61 1.37
CA ASN A 54 15.78 -6.75 2.16
C ASN A 54 14.62 -6.41 3.12
N VAL A 55 14.55 -5.18 3.65
CA VAL A 55 13.38 -4.74 4.43
C VAL A 55 12.15 -4.66 3.53
N LEU A 56 12.28 -4.06 2.34
CA LEU A 56 11.17 -3.97 1.39
C LEU A 56 10.72 -5.36 0.90
N ARG A 57 11.68 -6.27 0.64
CA ARG A 57 11.40 -7.68 0.31
C ARG A 57 10.59 -8.37 1.40
N ALA A 58 11.02 -8.24 2.66
CA ALA A 58 10.33 -8.83 3.79
C ALA A 58 8.92 -8.26 3.98
N VAL A 59 8.75 -6.95 3.82
CA VAL A 59 7.41 -6.32 3.86
C VAL A 59 6.54 -6.85 2.73
N ALA A 60 7.07 -6.96 1.51
CA ALA A 60 6.34 -7.47 0.35
C ALA A 60 5.96 -8.96 0.51
N VAL A 61 6.83 -9.77 1.13
CA VAL A 61 6.47 -11.16 1.51
C VAL A 61 5.26 -11.11 2.43
N ARG A 62 5.34 -10.33 3.50
CA ARG A 62 4.28 -10.33 4.51
C ARG A 62 2.96 -9.73 4.04
N ALA A 63 3.01 -8.71 3.21
CA ALA A 63 1.84 -7.98 2.75
C ALA A 63 1.06 -8.74 1.68
N SER A 64 1.76 -9.45 0.78
CA SER A 64 1.14 -10.00 -0.43
C SER A 64 1.84 -11.22 -1.01
N ASN A 65 2.89 -11.76 -0.38
CA ASN A 65 3.78 -12.77 -1.00
C ASN A 65 4.33 -12.33 -2.36
N TRP A 66 4.64 -11.04 -2.53
CA TRP A 66 5.12 -10.42 -3.78
C TRP A 66 4.11 -10.38 -4.94
N TYR A 67 2.83 -10.67 -4.66
CA TYR A 67 1.77 -10.52 -5.64
C TYR A 67 1.22 -9.10 -5.68
N GLN A 68 0.88 -8.64 -6.88
CA GLN A 68 0.38 -7.29 -7.13
C GLN A 68 -0.93 -7.29 -7.93
N TYR A 69 -1.09 -8.25 -8.85
CA TYR A 69 -2.06 -8.17 -9.94
C TYR A 69 -2.99 -9.39 -10.02
N GLU A 70 -3.06 -10.20 -8.97
CA GLU A 70 -3.80 -11.46 -9.03
C GLU A 70 -5.32 -11.24 -9.14
N VAL A 71 -5.91 -11.85 -10.16
CA VAL A 71 -7.35 -11.90 -10.39
C VAL A 71 -7.81 -13.33 -10.58
N TYR A 72 -9.06 -13.60 -10.23
CA TYR A 72 -9.73 -14.82 -10.67
C TYR A 72 -10.10 -14.72 -12.17
N PRO A 73 -10.31 -15.86 -12.86
CA PRO A 73 -10.75 -15.93 -14.26
C PRO A 73 -11.95 -15.05 -14.64
N ASN A 74 -12.85 -14.74 -13.69
CA ASN A 74 -13.98 -13.85 -13.91
C ASN A 74 -13.61 -12.34 -13.80
N GLY A 75 -12.33 -12.02 -13.63
CA GLY A 75 -11.80 -10.68 -13.44
C GLY A 75 -11.96 -10.12 -12.02
N THR A 76 -12.48 -10.91 -11.07
CA THR A 76 -12.57 -10.48 -9.67
C THR A 76 -11.18 -10.44 -9.05
N CYS A 77 -10.84 -9.32 -8.41
CA CYS A 77 -9.56 -9.17 -7.73
C CYS A 77 -9.41 -10.14 -6.55
N VAL A 78 -8.22 -10.73 -6.40
CA VAL A 78 -7.94 -11.64 -5.28
C VAL A 78 -7.51 -10.80 -4.08
N LEU A 79 -8.23 -10.92 -2.96
CA LEU A 79 -7.84 -10.24 -1.72
C LEU A 79 -6.45 -10.73 -1.25
N THR A 80 -5.69 -9.86 -0.59
CA THR A 80 -4.25 -9.99 -0.27
C THR A 80 -3.29 -9.99 -1.48
N PHE A 81 -3.63 -10.62 -2.62
CA PHE A 81 -2.68 -10.86 -3.72
C PHE A 81 -2.84 -9.95 -4.96
N GLY A 82 -4.01 -9.37 -5.17
CA GLY A 82 -4.25 -8.33 -6.19
C GLY A 82 -4.81 -7.05 -5.58
N CYS A 83 -5.70 -7.22 -4.59
CA CYS A 83 -6.28 -6.16 -3.79
C CYS A 83 -6.01 -6.49 -2.34
N ALA A 84 -5.71 -5.52 -1.47
CA ALA A 84 -5.38 -5.84 -0.09
C ALA A 84 -6.65 -5.86 0.77
N ASP A 85 -6.91 -4.80 1.53
CA ASP A 85 -8.03 -4.72 2.47
C ASP A 85 -9.29 -4.20 1.80
N LEU A 86 -10.44 -4.70 2.25
CA LEU A 86 -11.77 -4.29 1.80
C LEU A 86 -12.42 -3.31 2.79
N LEU A 87 -13.15 -2.31 2.29
CA LEU A 87 -14.18 -1.62 3.07
C LEU A 87 -15.36 -2.59 3.31
N ARG A 88 -15.49 -3.05 4.56
CA ARG A 88 -16.47 -4.09 4.92
C ARG A 88 -17.81 -3.57 5.39
N THR A 89 -17.92 -2.29 5.74
CA THR A 89 -19.14 -1.70 6.27
C THR A 89 -19.63 -0.63 5.31
N PRO A 90 -20.71 -0.90 4.55
CA PRO A 90 -21.29 0.08 3.63
C PRO A 90 -21.93 1.23 4.39
N ASP A 91 -21.56 2.44 4.03
CA ASP A 91 -22.08 3.70 4.53
C ASP A 91 -22.03 4.76 3.41
N ARG A 92 -22.34 6.02 3.72
CA ARG A 92 -22.30 7.10 2.73
C ARG A 92 -20.89 7.32 2.18
N ALA A 93 -19.87 7.23 3.03
CA ALA A 93 -18.50 7.60 2.69
C ALA A 93 -17.84 6.53 1.82
N SER A 94 -17.97 5.26 2.21
CA SER A 94 -17.53 4.11 1.42
C SER A 94 -18.18 4.06 0.03
N ARG A 95 -19.50 4.31 -0.08
CA ARG A 95 -20.18 4.39 -1.38
C ARG A 95 -19.63 5.50 -2.27
N LEU A 96 -19.33 6.67 -1.70
CA LEU A 96 -18.74 7.78 -2.47
C LEU A 96 -17.36 7.38 -2.99
N TYR A 97 -16.49 6.81 -2.15
CA TYR A 97 -15.19 6.35 -2.59
C TYR A 97 -15.25 5.22 -3.63
N CYS A 98 -16.12 4.22 -3.45
CA CYS A 98 -16.25 3.15 -4.43
C CYS A 98 -16.74 3.69 -5.79
N ALA A 99 -17.61 4.70 -5.80
CA ALA A 99 -17.99 5.40 -7.03
C ALA A 99 -16.81 6.13 -7.68
N GLU A 100 -15.91 6.77 -6.91
CA GLU A 100 -14.69 7.38 -7.46
C GLU A 100 -13.73 6.34 -8.06
N ILE A 101 -13.54 5.20 -7.38
CA ILE A 101 -12.71 4.09 -7.87
C ILE A 101 -13.30 3.52 -9.16
N SER A 102 -14.63 3.37 -9.23
CA SER A 102 -15.35 2.90 -10.42
C SER A 102 -15.19 3.87 -11.60
N ARG A 103 -15.27 5.19 -11.37
CA ARG A 103 -15.00 6.21 -12.40
C ARG A 103 -13.60 6.16 -12.99
N ALA A 104 -12.63 5.66 -12.23
CA ALA A 104 -11.28 5.40 -12.71
C ALA A 104 -11.13 4.06 -13.46
N GLY A 105 -12.24 3.37 -13.77
CA GLY A 105 -12.27 2.17 -14.62
C GLY A 105 -12.35 0.85 -13.87
N HIS A 106 -12.60 0.86 -12.55
CA HIS A 106 -12.54 -0.34 -11.72
C HIS A 106 -13.79 -0.52 -10.83
N ASP A 107 -14.78 -1.25 -11.35
CA ASP A 107 -16.02 -1.56 -10.62
C ASP A 107 -15.85 -2.77 -9.70
N TYR A 108 -15.38 -2.52 -8.48
CA TYR A 108 -15.26 -3.54 -7.44
C TYR A 108 -16.59 -3.84 -6.73
N GLU A 109 -17.61 -2.98 -6.85
CA GLU A 109 -18.92 -3.22 -6.22
C GLU A 109 -19.66 -4.36 -6.91
N ARG A 110 -19.38 -4.59 -8.21
CA ARG A 110 -19.76 -5.81 -8.92
C ARG A 110 -19.33 -7.08 -8.20
N ASP A 111 -18.11 -7.07 -7.64
CA ASP A 111 -17.47 -8.26 -7.06
C ASP A 111 -17.79 -8.44 -5.57
N PHE A 112 -17.76 -7.34 -4.81
CA PHE A 112 -17.85 -7.37 -3.35
C PHE A 112 -19.17 -6.86 -2.79
N GLY A 113 -20.03 -6.28 -3.63
CA GLY A 113 -21.33 -5.72 -3.28
C GLY A 113 -21.32 -4.20 -3.06
N ALA A 114 -22.51 -3.62 -2.95
CA ALA A 114 -22.68 -2.18 -2.83
C ALA A 114 -22.00 -1.58 -1.59
N GLY A 115 -21.26 -0.49 -1.78
CA GLY A 115 -20.44 0.21 -0.79
C GLY A 115 -19.22 -0.58 -0.34
N ARG A 116 -18.81 -1.62 -1.07
CA ARG A 116 -17.67 -2.47 -0.75
C ARG A 116 -16.67 -2.48 -1.90
N CYS A 117 -15.49 -1.93 -1.65
CA CYS A 117 -14.38 -1.94 -2.58
C CYS A 117 -13.06 -1.95 -1.80
N PRO A 118 -11.94 -2.32 -2.43
CA PRO A 118 -10.64 -2.31 -1.76
C PRO A 118 -10.23 -0.89 -1.35
N LYS A 119 -9.73 -0.76 -0.12
CA LYS A 119 -9.15 0.47 0.41
C LYS A 119 -7.64 0.52 0.29
N THR A 120 -6.99 -0.63 0.16
CA THR A 120 -5.54 -0.77 -0.07
C THR A 120 -5.32 -1.66 -1.29
N PHE A 121 -4.23 -1.38 -2.01
CA PHE A 121 -3.81 -2.14 -3.19
C PHE A 121 -2.32 -2.44 -3.09
N SER A 122 -1.79 -3.19 -4.06
CA SER A 122 -0.38 -3.40 -4.30
C SER A 122 0.35 -4.40 -3.40
N VAL A 123 1.56 -4.73 -3.84
CA VAL A 123 2.53 -5.63 -3.22
C VAL A 123 2.90 -5.25 -1.78
N VAL A 124 2.69 -4.00 -1.38
CA VAL A 124 2.94 -3.48 -0.02
C VAL A 124 1.72 -2.83 0.64
N GLY A 125 0.51 -3.04 0.11
CA GLY A 125 -0.72 -2.58 0.77
C GLY A 125 -0.88 -1.06 0.88
N VAL A 126 -0.52 -0.31 -0.16
CA VAL A 126 -0.73 1.15 -0.23
C VAL A 126 -2.22 1.50 -0.10
N MET A 127 -2.54 2.27 0.94
CA MET A 127 -3.87 2.84 1.16
C MET A 127 -4.23 3.81 0.05
N SER A 128 -5.46 3.71 -0.46
CA SER A 128 -6.10 4.67 -1.36
C SER A 128 -7.26 5.39 -0.68
N TRP A 129 -7.97 4.72 0.22
CA TRP A 129 -9.02 5.32 1.04
C TRP A 129 -8.47 6.45 1.92
N GLN A 130 -9.11 7.61 1.86
CA GLN A 130 -8.88 8.70 2.79
C GLN A 130 -10.08 8.78 3.74
N ASP A 131 -9.92 8.26 4.95
CA ASP A 131 -11.01 8.25 5.92
C ASP A 131 -11.47 9.68 6.25
N PRO A 132 -12.78 9.98 6.26
CA PRO A 132 -13.30 11.30 6.60
C PRO A 132 -12.87 11.80 7.98
N SER A 133 -12.51 10.90 8.90
CA SER A 133 -12.03 11.28 10.24
C SER A 133 -10.58 11.77 10.25
N TRP A 134 -9.79 11.47 9.21
CA TRP A 134 -8.37 11.85 9.16
C TRP A 134 -8.20 13.28 8.65
N ASP A 135 -8.88 13.61 7.55
CA ASP A 135 -8.87 14.94 6.94
C ASP A 135 -10.01 15.09 5.90
N ARG A 136 -10.30 16.34 5.50
CA ARG A 136 -11.31 16.65 4.49
C ARG A 136 -10.80 16.36 3.08
N SER A 137 -11.11 15.18 2.54
CA SER A 137 -10.91 14.87 1.11
C SER A 137 -12.26 14.84 0.37
N PRO A 138 -12.50 15.70 -0.63
CA PRO A 138 -13.75 15.70 -1.40
C PRO A 138 -14.02 14.36 -2.11
N ARG A 139 -12.96 13.64 -2.50
CA ARG A 139 -13.03 12.36 -3.22
C ARG A 139 -12.78 11.15 -2.31
N LEU A 140 -12.58 11.37 -1.00
CA LEU A 140 -12.26 10.33 -0.01
C LEU A 140 -11.12 9.39 -0.46
N GLN A 141 -10.17 9.96 -1.19
CA GLN A 141 -9.05 9.26 -1.79
C GLN A 141 -7.78 10.10 -1.58
N ASN A 142 -6.62 9.43 -1.51
CA ASN A 142 -5.33 10.04 -1.13
C ASN A 142 -4.32 10.17 -2.30
N GLY A 143 -4.79 10.24 -3.54
CA GLY A 143 -4.02 10.39 -4.76
C GLY A 143 -3.21 9.18 -5.24
N THR A 144 -3.29 8.02 -4.58
CA THR A 144 -2.47 6.85 -4.94
C THR A 144 -3.08 5.94 -6.01
N PHE A 145 -4.41 5.89 -6.09
CA PHE A 145 -5.17 5.15 -7.09
C PHE A 145 -5.28 5.94 -8.41
N PRO A 146 -5.18 5.30 -9.58
CA PRO A 146 -5.00 3.86 -9.82
C PRO A 146 -3.53 3.40 -9.78
N PHE A 147 -2.57 4.31 -9.58
CA PHE A 147 -1.15 4.02 -9.74
C PHE A 147 -0.63 2.90 -8.83
N ASN A 148 -1.09 2.84 -7.57
CA ASN A 148 -0.72 1.75 -6.65
C ASN A 148 -1.32 0.40 -7.07
N ARG A 149 -2.49 0.37 -7.69
CA ARG A 149 -3.07 -0.85 -8.27
C ARG A 149 -2.26 -1.30 -9.48
N ASP A 150 -1.91 -0.36 -10.36
CA ASP A 150 -1.41 -0.68 -11.70
C ASP A 150 0.11 -0.75 -11.80
N SER A 151 0.85 -0.26 -10.81
CA SER A 151 2.31 -0.21 -10.84
C SER A 151 2.94 -0.66 -9.53
N THR A 152 3.60 -1.83 -9.59
CA THR A 152 4.50 -2.34 -8.54
C THR A 152 5.56 -1.29 -8.18
N ALA A 153 6.18 -0.66 -9.17
CA ALA A 153 7.17 0.40 -8.96
C ALA A 153 6.59 1.60 -8.20
N PHE A 154 5.41 2.11 -8.59
CA PHE A 154 4.76 3.21 -7.87
C PHE A 154 4.46 2.83 -6.42
N ALA A 155 3.93 1.63 -6.19
CA ALA A 155 3.59 1.19 -4.84
C ALA A 155 4.81 1.17 -3.91
N LEU A 156 5.91 0.61 -4.38
CA LEU A 156 7.18 0.57 -3.65
C LEU A 156 7.80 1.96 -3.48
N ASP A 157 7.69 2.82 -4.49
CA ASP A 157 8.12 4.22 -4.43
C ASP A 157 7.38 5.00 -3.35
N TYR A 158 6.05 4.92 -3.36
CA TYR A 158 5.19 5.60 -2.40
C TYR A 158 5.43 5.09 -0.97
N PHE A 159 5.44 3.77 -0.78
CA PHE A 159 5.72 3.15 0.52
C PHE A 159 7.10 3.53 1.07
N SER A 160 8.14 3.45 0.23
CA SER A 160 9.50 3.77 0.66
C SER A 160 9.68 5.27 0.95
N SER A 161 8.94 6.14 0.26
CA SER A 161 8.87 7.57 0.59
C SER A 161 8.27 7.81 1.98
N TYR A 162 7.24 7.04 2.35
CA TYR A 162 6.65 7.10 3.69
C TYR A 162 7.63 6.60 4.74
N LEU A 163 8.31 5.48 4.50
CA LEU A 163 9.33 4.97 5.43
C LEU A 163 10.43 6.00 5.66
N ARG A 164 10.93 6.64 4.60
CA ARG A 164 11.91 7.73 4.71
C ARG A 164 11.37 8.90 5.53
N ALA A 165 10.17 9.38 5.22
CA ALA A 165 9.55 10.49 5.94
C ALA A 165 9.38 10.20 7.44
N CYS A 166 8.96 8.97 7.76
CA CYS A 166 8.73 8.51 9.11
C CYS A 166 10.06 8.36 9.88
N ASP A 167 11.06 7.74 9.25
CA ASP A 167 12.39 7.57 9.85
C ASP A 167 13.07 8.92 10.11
N GLU A 168 12.83 9.93 9.27
CA GLU A 168 13.32 11.31 9.49
C GLU A 168 12.50 12.11 10.52
N GLY A 169 11.41 11.54 11.05
CA GLY A 169 10.59 12.16 12.08
C GLY A 169 9.52 13.13 11.56
N TRP A 170 9.17 13.11 10.27
CA TRP A 170 8.27 14.11 9.64
C TRP A 170 6.78 13.77 9.77
N VAL A 171 6.44 12.52 10.06
CA VAL A 171 5.07 12.02 10.20
C VAL A 171 4.48 12.34 11.60
N HIS A 172 4.38 13.64 11.93
CA HIS A 172 4.13 14.11 13.31
C HIS A 172 2.81 13.67 13.95
N TRP A 173 1.79 13.32 13.17
CA TRP A 173 0.52 12.83 13.70
C TRP A 173 0.68 11.52 14.47
N LEU A 174 1.73 10.73 14.19
CA LEU A 174 2.02 9.49 14.93
C LEU A 174 2.26 9.72 16.42
N LYS A 175 2.70 10.93 16.83
CA LYS A 175 2.83 11.31 18.25
C LYS A 175 1.51 11.25 19.03
N LYS A 176 0.38 11.33 18.33
CA LYS A 176 -0.96 11.29 18.92
C LYS A 176 -1.59 9.90 18.86
N THR A 177 -0.84 8.89 18.45
CA THR A 177 -1.33 7.52 18.26
C THR A 177 -0.54 6.53 19.11
N GLY A 178 -1.16 5.37 19.39
CA GLY A 178 -0.52 4.29 20.11
C GLY A 178 0.09 4.71 21.45
N ASP A 179 1.40 4.50 21.63
CA ASP A 179 2.09 4.88 22.88
C ASP A 179 2.60 6.34 22.92
N GLY A 180 2.43 7.09 21.82
CA GLY A 180 2.80 8.51 21.75
C GLY A 180 4.30 8.81 21.67
N THR A 181 5.16 7.79 21.53
CA THR A 181 6.63 7.95 21.59
C THR A 181 7.30 8.29 20.25
N TYR A 182 6.54 8.55 19.20
CA TYR A 182 7.07 8.72 17.84
C TYR A 182 8.24 9.73 17.76
N GLY A 183 9.34 9.23 17.22
CA GLY A 183 10.59 9.96 17.00
C GLY A 183 11.34 9.41 15.78
N ARG A 184 12.36 10.16 15.35
CA ARG A 184 13.23 9.81 14.22
C ARG A 184 14.08 8.57 14.53
N GLY A 185 14.47 7.83 13.50
CA GLY A 185 15.43 6.72 13.56
C GLY A 185 14.85 5.36 13.95
N ASP A 186 13.52 5.23 14.06
CA ASP A 186 12.85 3.97 14.33
C ASP A 186 12.11 3.45 13.08
N LEU A 187 12.90 2.89 12.16
CA LEU A 187 12.39 2.28 10.93
C LEU A 187 11.35 1.17 11.21
N TRP A 188 11.48 0.42 12.30
CA TRP A 188 10.55 -0.66 12.63
C TRP A 188 9.21 -0.13 13.13
N GLY A 189 9.22 0.94 13.92
CA GLY A 189 8.01 1.69 14.23
C GLY A 189 7.31 2.19 12.96
N CYS A 190 8.07 2.65 11.96
CA CYS A 190 7.54 3.09 10.67
C CYS A 190 6.92 1.97 9.83
N VAL A 191 7.56 0.79 9.78
CA VAL A 191 6.98 -0.40 9.13
C VAL A 191 5.68 -0.82 9.84
N GLY A 192 5.67 -0.79 11.18
CA GLY A 192 4.48 -1.11 11.96
C GLY A 192 3.35 -0.10 11.79
N SER A 193 3.67 1.19 11.71
CA SER A 193 2.67 2.25 11.53
C SER A 193 2.07 2.26 10.13
N TRP A 194 2.82 1.85 9.11
CA TRP A 194 2.28 1.61 7.77
C TRP A 194 1.14 0.58 7.80
N TYR A 195 1.38 -0.55 8.48
CA TYR A 195 0.38 -1.62 8.61
C TYR A 195 -0.80 -1.23 9.51
N ALA A 196 -0.52 -0.70 10.70
CA ALA A 196 -1.55 -0.50 11.73
C ALA A 196 -2.23 0.87 11.67
N GLY A 197 -1.69 1.82 10.90
CA GLY A 197 -2.11 3.22 10.92
C GLY A 197 -1.82 3.95 12.24
N ALA A 198 -1.00 3.38 13.13
CA ALA A 198 -0.72 3.92 14.46
C ALA A 198 0.63 3.44 15.00
N TRP A 199 1.27 4.26 15.83
CA TRP A 199 2.63 4.04 16.36
C TRP A 199 2.68 2.94 17.42
N HIS A 200 3.52 1.91 17.25
CA HIS A 200 3.76 0.85 18.26
C HIS A 200 2.49 0.31 18.94
N THR A 201 1.41 0.12 18.19
CA THR A 201 0.25 -0.62 18.72
C THR A 201 0.56 -2.12 18.83
N LYS A 202 -0.24 -2.89 19.57
CA LYS A 202 -0.08 -4.34 19.64
C LYS A 202 -0.12 -5.00 18.24
N PRO A 203 -1.07 -4.65 17.33
CA PRO A 203 -1.04 -5.13 15.95
C PRO A 203 0.21 -4.70 15.16
N ALA A 204 0.67 -3.46 15.33
CA ALA A 204 1.89 -2.98 14.67
C ALA A 204 3.12 -3.82 15.06
N ARG A 205 3.30 -4.07 16.36
CA ARG A 205 4.42 -4.88 16.87
C ARG A 205 4.35 -6.33 16.41
N ALA A 206 3.15 -6.91 16.36
CA ALA A 206 2.97 -8.27 15.84
C ALA A 206 3.37 -8.36 14.36
N TYR A 207 2.88 -7.43 13.54
CA TYR A 207 3.26 -7.35 12.12
C TYR A 207 4.78 -7.16 11.93
N VAL A 208 5.40 -6.27 12.70
CA VAL A 208 6.85 -6.06 12.68
C VAL A 208 7.61 -7.34 13.07
N ALA A 209 7.10 -8.12 14.03
CA ALA A 209 7.72 -9.39 14.40
C ALA A 209 7.71 -10.38 13.22
N ASP A 210 6.60 -10.45 12.47
CA ASP A 210 6.46 -11.28 11.27
C ASP A 210 7.40 -10.79 10.14
N VAL A 211 7.40 -9.50 9.83
CA VAL A 211 8.32 -8.94 8.81
C VAL A 211 9.78 -9.20 9.19
N ARG A 212 10.14 -9.04 10.47
CA ARG A 212 11.50 -9.36 10.93
C ARG A 212 11.79 -10.85 10.87
N HIS A 213 10.80 -11.72 11.06
CA HIS A 213 10.95 -13.15 10.83
C HIS A 213 11.29 -13.42 9.38
N ASP A 214 10.53 -12.85 8.43
CA ASP A 214 10.77 -13.02 7.00
C ASP A 214 12.13 -12.45 6.56
N LEU A 215 12.54 -11.32 7.14
CA LEU A 215 13.85 -10.73 6.92
C LEU A 215 14.99 -11.64 7.41
N ARG A 216 14.86 -12.24 8.62
CA ARG A 216 15.90 -13.12 9.18
C ARG A 216 16.06 -14.41 8.37
N HIS A 217 14.96 -14.96 7.88
CA HIS A 217 14.98 -16.19 7.10
C HIS A 217 15.15 -15.96 5.60
N GLN A 218 15.14 -14.70 5.16
CA GLN A 218 15.17 -14.33 3.74
C GLN A 218 14.11 -15.12 2.95
N THR A 219 12.87 -15.14 3.44
CA THR A 219 11.80 -16.03 2.94
C THR A 219 11.65 -16.03 1.42
N TRP A 220 11.93 -14.91 0.74
CA TRP A 220 11.90 -14.79 -0.72
C TRP A 220 12.95 -15.63 -1.47
N LEU A 221 13.93 -16.21 -0.77
CA LEU A 221 14.92 -17.14 -1.32
C LEU A 221 14.55 -18.61 -1.08
N ASP A 222 13.50 -18.89 -0.30
CA ASP A 222 13.03 -20.25 -0.06
C ASP A 222 12.34 -20.80 -1.33
N PRO A 223 12.79 -21.94 -1.89
CA PRO A 223 12.14 -22.57 -3.02
C PRO A 223 10.64 -22.84 -2.80
N ALA A 224 10.25 -23.28 -1.59
CA ALA A 224 8.85 -23.55 -1.25
C ALA A 224 8.00 -22.26 -1.25
N TRP A 225 8.60 -21.12 -0.89
CA TRP A 225 7.94 -19.83 -1.05
C TRP A 225 7.72 -19.48 -2.53
N GLY A 226 8.70 -19.75 -3.39
CA GLY A 226 8.58 -19.56 -4.85
C GLY A 226 7.49 -20.40 -5.51
N GLU A 227 7.10 -21.52 -4.89
CA GLU A 227 6.00 -22.39 -5.32
C GLU A 227 4.63 -21.96 -4.80
N PHE A 228 4.57 -21.08 -3.79
CA PHE A 228 3.30 -20.62 -3.22
C PHE A 228 2.45 -19.95 -4.31
N ARG A 229 1.16 -20.32 -4.37
CA ARG A 229 0.17 -19.71 -5.26
C ARG A 229 -1.06 -19.28 -4.45
N PRO A 230 -1.72 -18.17 -4.83
CA PRO A 230 -3.01 -17.81 -4.28
C PRO A 230 -4.03 -18.96 -4.38
N PRO A 231 -4.91 -19.15 -3.39
CA PRO A 231 -5.81 -20.29 -3.37
C PRO A 231 -6.86 -20.22 -4.48
N CYS A 232 -7.15 -21.36 -5.10
CA CYS A 232 -8.30 -21.50 -6.00
C CYS A 232 -9.61 -21.53 -5.22
N THR A 233 -10.71 -21.14 -5.86
CA THR A 233 -12.05 -21.29 -5.31
C THR A 233 -12.93 -22.11 -6.26
N SER A 234 -13.90 -22.84 -5.71
CA SER A 234 -14.86 -23.60 -6.53
C SER A 234 -15.72 -22.72 -7.43
N ARG A 235 -15.96 -21.46 -7.03
CA ARG A 235 -16.80 -20.51 -7.76
C ARG A 235 -16.05 -19.75 -8.84
N SER A 236 -14.80 -19.35 -8.58
CA SER A 236 -14.07 -18.42 -9.43
C SER A 236 -12.85 -19.03 -10.11
N GLY A 237 -12.48 -20.27 -9.78
CA GLY A 237 -11.30 -20.94 -10.33
C GLY A 237 -10.00 -20.56 -9.64
N CYS A 238 -8.88 -20.83 -10.30
CA CYS A 238 -7.54 -20.50 -9.80
C CYS A 238 -7.10 -19.11 -10.29
N PRO A 239 -6.51 -18.28 -9.40
CA PRO A 239 -6.00 -16.97 -9.77
C PRO A 239 -4.91 -16.99 -10.85
N HIS A 240 -4.81 -15.89 -11.58
CA HIS A 240 -3.74 -15.60 -12.51
C HIS A 240 -3.38 -14.11 -12.47
N GLY A 241 -2.17 -13.77 -12.91
CA GLY A 241 -1.77 -12.38 -13.13
C GLY A 241 -2.58 -11.72 -14.24
N LEU A 242 -2.84 -10.42 -14.09
CA LEU A 242 -3.39 -9.54 -15.14
C LEU A 242 -2.43 -9.37 -16.32
#